data_AF-A0A0W8CP89-F1
#
_entry.id   AF-A0A0W8CP89-F1
#
_cell.length_a   1.000
_cell.length_b   1.000
_cell.length_c   1.000
_cell.angle_alpha   90.00
_cell.angle_beta   90.00
_cell.angle_gamma   90.00
#
_symmetry.space_group_name_H-M   'P 1'
#
loop_
_entity.id
_entity.type
_entity.pdbx_description
1 polymer ?
#
loop_
_entity_poly.entity_id
_entity_poly.type
_entity_poly.pdbx_seq_one_letter_code
_entity_poly.pdbx_strand_id
1 'polypeptide(L)'
;MHLPHVLLLALCIAIASCDAISAFVTEQEAAVVQNAQRLGLSHSVVAARDRGASGKRLLRSDNLPTVTNDVDAEERALPGITKLSELAKKGKSAVSTKLSDKMLWLKYHKLGKQKLSDLDITGMWLKSGKGPDKIFDRWIRLSKSPKQAAQNLLNHGTTTNDLYKVLRKRNMNLETIRPIWRDLGLTENQLRVARHAVSAL
;
A
#
# COMPACT_ATOMS: atom_id res chain seq x y z
N MET A 1 28.78 18.02 26.87
CA MET A 1 28.06 17.01 27.68
C MET A 1 26.73 16.61 27.02
N HIS A 2 26.75 15.94 25.86
CA HIS A 2 25.52 15.55 25.13
C HIS A 2 25.36 14.04 24.90
N LEU A 3 26.37 13.24 25.27
CA LEU A 3 26.30 11.78 25.17
C LEU A 3 25.11 11.15 25.95
N PRO A 4 24.76 11.59 27.17
CA PRO A 4 23.66 10.94 27.90
C PRO A 4 22.28 11.28 27.33
N HIS A 5 22.13 12.46 26.69
CA HIS A 5 20.85 12.90 26.13
C HIS A 5 20.53 12.21 24.79
N VAL A 6 21.55 11.97 23.96
CA VAL A 6 21.38 11.22 22.69
C VAL A 6 21.05 9.75 22.97
N LEU A 7 21.66 9.15 24.00
CA LEU A 7 21.35 7.77 24.43
C LEU A 7 19.92 7.64 24.98
N LEU A 8 19.45 8.63 25.75
CA LEU A 8 18.08 8.64 26.26
C LEU A 8 17.04 8.78 25.14
N LEU A 9 17.32 9.63 24.14
CA LEU A 9 16.42 9.81 22.99
C LEU A 9 16.36 8.55 22.10
N ALA A 10 17.50 7.89 21.89
CA ALA A 10 17.57 6.63 21.15
C ALA A 10 16.81 5.50 21.87
N LEU A 11 16.92 5.43 23.21
CA LEU A 11 16.21 4.43 24.02
C LEU A 11 14.68 4.66 24.02
N CYS A 12 14.21 5.91 24.07
CA CYS A 12 12.79 6.23 23.97
C CYS A 12 12.18 5.88 22.60
N ILE A 13 12.94 6.08 21.50
CA ILE A 13 12.51 5.70 20.15
C ILE A 13 12.48 4.17 19.99
N ALA A 14 13.41 3.45 20.62
CA ALA A 14 13.44 1.98 20.61
C ALA A 14 12.29 1.35 21.40
N ILE A 15 11.89 1.92 22.55
CA ILE A 15 10.78 1.39 23.36
C ILE A 15 9.42 1.69 22.69
N ALA A 16 9.22 2.89 22.14
CA ALA A 16 7.99 3.23 21.41
C ALA A 16 7.80 2.44 20.10
N SER A 17 8.87 1.85 19.55
CA SER A 17 8.81 0.98 18.37
C SER A 17 8.70 -0.51 18.70
N CYS A 18 8.88 -0.92 19.98
CA CYS A 18 8.82 -2.31 20.39
C CYS A 18 7.41 -2.81 20.78
N ASP A 19 6.45 -1.94 21.11
CA ASP A 19 5.11 -2.38 21.54
C ASP A 19 4.08 -2.55 20.39
N ALA A 20 4.51 -2.48 19.12
CA ALA A 20 3.61 -2.70 17.98
C ALA A 20 4.07 -3.78 16.98
N ILE A 21 5.14 -4.52 17.28
CA ILE A 21 5.67 -5.55 16.38
C ILE A 21 5.97 -6.83 17.18
N SER A 22 4.93 -7.44 17.73
CA SER A 22 4.94 -8.89 17.97
C SER A 22 3.52 -9.40 18.11
N ALA A 23 2.97 -9.91 17.01
CA ALA A 23 2.08 -11.07 17.04
C ALA A 23 1.67 -11.62 15.66
N PHE A 24 1.80 -10.91 14.52
CA PHE A 24 1.09 -11.40 13.31
C PHE A 24 1.71 -11.30 11.91
N VAL A 25 2.91 -10.74 11.68
CA VAL A 25 3.34 -10.46 10.28
C VAL A 25 4.72 -10.98 9.88
N THR A 26 5.58 -11.43 10.81
CA THR A 26 6.93 -11.90 10.42
C THR A 26 7.05 -13.39 10.15
N GLU A 27 6.06 -14.22 10.50
CA GLU A 27 6.11 -15.65 10.18
C GLU A 27 5.48 -16.01 8.82
N GLN A 28 4.61 -15.17 8.25
CA GLN A 28 3.87 -15.56 7.03
C GLN A 28 4.68 -15.38 5.74
N GLU A 29 5.68 -14.48 5.69
CA GLU A 29 6.48 -14.27 4.49
C GLU A 29 7.72 -15.18 4.40
N ALA A 30 8.26 -15.62 5.54
CA ALA A 30 9.34 -16.62 5.58
C ALA A 30 8.80 -18.07 5.50
N ALA A 31 7.62 -18.34 6.06
CA ALA A 31 7.02 -19.68 6.03
C ALA A 31 6.56 -20.09 4.62
N VAL A 32 6.23 -19.18 3.71
CA VAL A 32 5.79 -19.57 2.35
C VAL A 32 6.96 -20.05 1.48
N VAL A 33 8.19 -19.62 1.77
CA VAL A 33 9.38 -20.12 1.08
C VAL A 33 9.88 -21.44 1.69
N GLN A 34 9.62 -21.70 2.98
CA GLN A 34 10.01 -22.96 3.64
C GLN A 34 8.92 -24.05 3.66
N ASN A 35 7.62 -23.72 3.59
CA ASN A 35 6.54 -24.72 3.58
C ASN A 35 6.39 -25.46 2.24
N ALA A 36 7.02 -24.98 1.17
CA ALA A 36 7.19 -25.79 -0.04
C ALA A 36 8.20 -26.94 0.17
N GLN A 37 9.00 -26.91 1.24
CA GLN A 37 10.06 -27.88 1.54
C GLN A 37 9.81 -28.71 2.81
N ARG A 38 8.79 -28.44 3.62
CA ARG A 38 8.64 -29.04 4.96
C ARG A 38 7.25 -29.62 5.23
N LEU A 39 6.72 -30.36 4.27
CA LEU A 39 5.54 -31.23 4.44
C LEU A 39 5.89 -32.52 5.22
N GLY A 40 6.72 -32.39 6.25
CA GLY A 40 7.18 -33.50 7.07
C GLY A 40 7.47 -33.04 8.49
N LEU A 41 6.75 -33.64 9.44
CA LEU A 41 6.95 -33.65 10.90
C LEU A 41 6.41 -32.48 11.75
N SER A 42 5.20 -32.71 12.27
CA SER A 42 4.68 -32.68 13.65
C SER A 42 5.30 -31.85 14.81
N HIS A 43 4.37 -31.32 15.64
CA HIS A 43 4.35 -31.06 17.12
C HIS A 43 4.95 -29.77 17.77
N SER A 44 4.03 -28.89 18.26
CA SER A 44 3.64 -28.61 19.68
C SER A 44 4.55 -27.88 20.72
N VAL A 45 3.92 -26.93 21.48
CA VAL A 45 4.07 -26.57 22.95
C VAL A 45 5.30 -25.71 23.38
N VAL A 46 5.35 -24.76 24.36
CA VAL A 46 4.48 -24.06 25.34
C VAL A 46 5.22 -22.82 25.94
N ALA A 47 4.44 -21.93 26.56
CA ALA A 47 4.68 -20.72 27.38
C ALA A 47 5.82 -20.67 28.43
N ALA A 48 6.17 -19.44 28.88
CA ALA A 48 6.22 -19.02 30.30
C ALA A 48 6.52 -17.50 30.44
N ARG A 49 6.36 -16.98 31.68
CA ARG A 49 5.95 -15.63 32.10
C ARG A 49 6.92 -15.07 33.17
N ASP A 50 6.86 -13.75 33.37
CA ASP A 50 6.78 -13.04 34.69
C ASP A 50 8.00 -12.32 35.34
N ARG A 51 7.65 -11.15 35.94
CA ARG A 51 8.28 -10.31 37.03
C ARG A 51 9.62 -9.58 36.81
N GLY A 52 9.86 -8.38 37.36
CA GLY A 52 9.09 -7.47 38.22
C GLY A 52 10.00 -6.43 38.94
N ALA A 53 9.40 -5.33 39.42
CA ALA A 53 9.84 -4.38 40.50
C ALA A 53 11.13 -3.54 40.26
N SER A 54 11.41 -2.37 40.85
CA SER A 54 10.77 -1.35 41.72
C SER A 54 11.90 -0.36 42.10
N GLY A 55 11.66 0.94 42.31
CA GLY A 55 12.63 1.79 43.05
C GLY A 55 12.59 3.31 42.78
N LYS A 56 12.32 4.10 43.82
CA LYS A 56 12.06 5.56 43.85
C LYS A 56 13.35 6.39 44.07
N ARG A 57 13.42 7.65 43.60
CA ARG A 57 13.61 8.91 44.41
C ARG A 57 13.97 10.17 43.59
N LEU A 58 13.50 11.31 44.12
CA LEU A 58 13.62 12.73 43.72
C LEU A 58 15.02 13.34 43.94
N LEU A 59 15.36 14.43 43.20
CA LEU A 59 15.80 15.76 43.72
C LEU A 59 16.23 16.77 42.60
N ARG A 60 15.44 17.85 42.45
CA ARG A 60 15.70 19.33 42.28
C ARG A 60 17.04 19.93 41.72
N SER A 61 16.88 20.82 40.70
CA SER A 61 17.52 22.16 40.35
C SER A 61 19.05 22.38 40.38
N ASP A 62 19.74 23.29 39.65
CA ASP A 62 19.46 24.59 38.97
C ASP A 62 20.59 24.96 37.96
N ASN A 63 20.32 26.00 37.13
CA ASN A 63 21.21 27.02 36.53
C ASN A 63 21.70 26.93 35.05
N LEU A 64 21.29 27.96 34.29
CA LEU A 64 21.81 28.49 33.02
C LEU A 64 23.25 29.08 33.22
N PRO A 65 24.08 29.28 32.16
CA PRO A 65 23.91 30.44 31.28
C PRO A 65 24.25 30.22 29.78
N THR A 66 23.67 31.11 28.98
CA THR A 66 23.89 31.45 27.58
C THR A 66 25.37 31.64 27.19
N VAL A 67 25.82 31.04 26.06
CA VAL A 67 26.85 31.62 25.17
C VAL A 67 26.49 31.27 23.72
N THR A 68 26.42 32.33 22.91
CA THR A 68 26.25 32.42 21.46
C THR A 68 27.37 31.73 20.69
N ASN A 69 27.07 31.17 19.52
CA ASN A 69 27.92 31.33 18.33
C ASN A 69 27.14 30.93 17.07
N ASP A 70 26.94 31.94 16.22
CA ASP A 70 26.66 31.82 14.80
C ASP A 70 27.69 30.92 14.12
N VAL A 71 27.23 29.94 13.33
CA VAL A 71 27.93 29.56 12.10
C VAL A 71 26.89 29.12 11.07
N ASP A 72 26.78 29.97 10.05
CA ASP A 72 26.22 29.69 8.73
C ASP A 72 26.62 28.31 8.21
N ALA A 73 25.63 27.54 7.77
CA ALA A 73 25.83 26.41 6.88
C ALA A 73 24.59 26.26 6.00
N GLU A 74 24.44 27.21 5.08
CA GLU A 74 23.78 26.94 3.82
C GLU A 74 24.31 25.65 3.17
N GLU A 75 23.47 25.08 2.32
CA GLU A 75 23.87 24.13 1.29
C GLU A 75 23.90 22.63 1.65
N ARG A 76 22.74 22.13 2.11
CA ARG A 76 22.18 20.90 1.50
C ARG A 76 20.70 21.10 1.24
N ALA A 77 20.42 21.84 0.17
CA ALA A 77 19.09 22.02 -0.39
C ALA A 77 18.50 20.64 -0.77
N LEU A 78 17.69 20.07 0.13
CA LEU A 78 16.68 19.09 -0.22
C LEU A 78 15.83 19.72 -1.33
N PRO A 79 15.80 19.15 -2.55
CA PRO A 79 14.92 19.68 -3.57
C PRO A 79 13.49 19.33 -3.17
N GLY A 80 12.77 20.26 -2.56
CA GLY A 80 11.30 20.18 -2.54
C GLY A 80 10.52 20.69 -1.33
N ILE A 81 11.11 21.31 -0.30
CA ILE A 81 10.28 21.92 0.76
C ILE A 81 9.41 23.09 0.26
N THR A 82 9.83 23.78 -0.81
CA THR A 82 9.01 24.80 -1.48
C THR A 82 7.84 24.22 -2.30
N LYS A 83 7.96 22.97 -2.79
CA LYS A 83 6.83 22.25 -3.42
C LYS A 83 5.86 21.68 -2.39
N LEU A 84 6.34 21.37 -1.18
CA LEU A 84 5.50 20.92 -0.07
C LEU A 84 4.59 22.03 0.46
N SER A 85 5.06 23.29 0.49
CA SER A 85 4.22 24.44 0.89
C SER A 85 3.12 24.76 -0.13
N GLU A 86 3.37 24.57 -1.43
CA GLU A 86 2.31 24.60 -2.46
C GLU A 86 1.33 23.42 -2.34
N LEU A 87 1.82 22.24 -1.95
CA LEU A 87 0.98 21.07 -1.68
C LEU A 87 0.14 21.24 -0.40
N ALA A 88 0.59 22.00 0.60
CA ALA A 88 -0.21 22.32 1.77
C ALA A 88 -1.43 23.19 1.43
N LYS A 89 -1.34 24.03 0.38
CA LYS A 89 -2.48 24.81 -0.15
C LYS A 89 -3.50 23.94 -0.91
N LYS A 90 -3.08 22.80 -1.48
CA LYS A 90 -3.98 21.78 -2.04
C LYS A 90 -4.26 20.74 -0.96
N GLY A 91 -5.32 20.95 -0.18
CA GLY A 91 -5.69 20.20 1.03
C GLY A 91 -5.26 18.73 1.13
N LYS A 92 -5.01 18.27 2.37
CA LYS A 92 -4.41 16.97 2.76
C LYS A 92 -4.74 15.75 1.88
N SER A 93 -5.96 15.64 1.34
CA SER A 93 -6.37 14.55 0.45
C SER A 93 -5.63 14.52 -0.89
N ALA A 94 -5.39 15.67 -1.52
CA ALA A 94 -4.69 15.76 -2.80
C ALA A 94 -3.21 15.37 -2.66
N VAL A 95 -2.58 15.78 -1.55
CA VAL A 95 -1.22 15.36 -1.19
C VAL A 95 -1.16 13.84 -1.00
N SER A 96 -2.08 13.28 -0.22
CA SER A 96 -2.11 11.85 0.07
C SER A 96 -2.34 10.99 -1.18
N THR A 97 -3.21 11.45 -2.10
CA THR A 97 -3.51 10.74 -3.36
C THR A 97 -2.27 10.69 -4.25
N LYS A 98 -1.59 11.83 -4.45
CA LYS A 98 -0.35 11.90 -5.23
C LYS A 98 0.77 11.05 -4.66
N LEU A 99 0.94 11.03 -3.34
CA LEU A 99 1.91 10.14 -2.68
C LEU A 99 1.54 8.67 -2.92
N SER A 100 0.27 8.32 -2.85
CA SER A 100 -0.20 6.95 -3.12
C SER A 100 -0.01 6.53 -4.57
N ASP A 101 -0.21 7.43 -5.54
CA ASP A 101 0.03 7.20 -6.97
C ASP A 101 1.52 6.96 -7.24
N LYS A 102 2.38 7.80 -6.66
CA LYS A 102 3.83 7.66 -6.78
C LYS A 102 4.30 6.32 -6.20
N MET A 103 3.76 5.91 -5.05
CA MET A 103 4.06 4.62 -4.45
C MET A 103 3.56 3.45 -5.30
N LEU A 104 2.35 3.55 -5.88
CA LEU A 104 1.81 2.56 -6.80
C LEU A 104 2.72 2.38 -8.02
N TRP A 105 3.16 3.50 -8.61
CA TRP A 105 4.04 3.50 -9.77
C TRP A 105 5.41 2.90 -9.46
N LEU A 106 6.01 3.24 -8.32
CA LEU A 106 7.29 2.65 -7.87
C LEU A 106 7.19 1.13 -7.68
N LYS A 107 6.11 0.66 -7.05
CA LYS A 107 5.85 -0.78 -6.89
C LYS A 107 5.68 -1.47 -8.23
N TYR A 108 4.86 -0.91 -9.12
CA TYR A 108 4.65 -1.45 -10.47
C TYR A 108 5.98 -1.52 -11.25
N HIS A 109 6.78 -0.46 -11.24
CA HIS A 109 8.07 -0.44 -11.93
C HIS A 109 9.05 -1.46 -11.35
N LYS A 110 9.08 -1.67 -10.02
CA LYS A 110 9.88 -2.72 -9.38
C LYS A 110 9.46 -4.12 -9.85
N LEU A 111 8.15 -4.39 -9.94
CA LEU A 111 7.62 -5.67 -10.44
C LEU A 111 7.94 -5.85 -11.94
N GLY A 112 7.91 -4.77 -12.73
CA GLY A 112 8.35 -4.80 -14.13
C GLY A 112 9.83 -5.16 -14.29
N LYS A 113 10.71 -4.68 -13.40
CA LYS A 113 12.13 -5.13 -13.37
C LYS A 113 12.30 -6.61 -13.05
N GLN A 114 11.33 -7.21 -12.36
CA GLN A 114 11.26 -8.65 -12.09
C GLN A 114 10.63 -9.44 -13.25
N LYS A 115 10.38 -8.79 -14.41
CA LYS A 115 9.76 -9.37 -15.60
C LYS A 115 8.33 -9.91 -15.39
N LEU A 116 7.61 -9.40 -14.39
CA LEU A 116 6.20 -9.74 -14.18
C LEU A 116 5.34 -8.99 -15.20
N SER A 117 4.42 -9.71 -15.85
CA SER A 117 3.46 -9.14 -16.77
C SER A 117 2.33 -8.40 -16.03
N ASP A 118 1.58 -7.54 -16.74
CA ASP A 118 0.37 -6.94 -16.18
C ASP A 118 -0.64 -7.99 -15.70
N LEU A 119 -0.67 -9.14 -16.39
CA LEU A 119 -1.51 -10.25 -15.99
C LEU A 119 -1.05 -10.85 -14.65
N ASP A 120 0.26 -11.09 -14.48
CA ASP A 120 0.81 -11.61 -13.22
C ASP A 120 0.54 -10.65 -12.06
N ILE A 121 0.75 -9.35 -12.27
CA ILE A 121 0.52 -8.30 -11.28
C ILE A 121 -0.97 -8.26 -10.89
N THR A 122 -1.88 -8.43 -11.85
CA THR A 122 -3.32 -8.55 -11.57
C THR A 122 -3.63 -9.75 -10.69
N GLY A 123 -3.04 -10.91 -11.00
CA GLY A 123 -3.18 -12.13 -10.22
C GLY A 123 -2.67 -11.96 -8.79
N MET A 124 -1.54 -11.29 -8.59
CA MET A 124 -1.02 -10.95 -7.26
C MET A 124 -1.98 -10.05 -6.48
N TRP A 125 -2.58 -9.04 -7.13
CA TRP A 125 -3.54 -8.16 -6.46
C TRP A 125 -4.81 -8.91 -6.05
N LEU A 126 -5.32 -9.81 -6.88
CA LEU A 126 -6.45 -10.68 -6.53
C LEU A 126 -6.11 -11.60 -5.36
N LYS A 127 -4.96 -12.27 -5.38
CA LYS A 127 -4.47 -13.11 -4.28
C LYS A 127 -4.32 -12.34 -2.97
N SER A 128 -4.01 -11.05 -3.04
CA SER A 128 -3.97 -10.14 -1.88
C SER A 128 -5.35 -9.61 -1.44
N GLY A 129 -6.44 -10.19 -1.93
CA GLY A 129 -7.81 -9.85 -1.55
C GLY A 129 -8.37 -8.56 -2.19
N LYS A 130 -7.74 -8.00 -3.23
CA LYS A 130 -8.26 -6.80 -3.89
C LYS A 130 -9.38 -7.18 -4.85
N GLY A 131 -10.55 -6.57 -4.66
CA GLY A 131 -11.68 -6.75 -5.56
C GLY A 131 -11.46 -6.12 -6.95
N PRO A 132 -12.24 -6.56 -7.97
CA PRO A 132 -12.11 -6.10 -9.36
C PRO A 132 -12.14 -4.59 -9.53
N ASP A 133 -12.99 -3.89 -8.77
CA ASP A 133 -13.05 -2.42 -8.77
C ASP A 133 -11.69 -1.80 -8.44
N LYS A 134 -11.08 -2.20 -7.32
CA LYS A 134 -9.83 -1.61 -6.86
C LYS A 134 -8.68 -1.92 -7.79
N ILE A 135 -8.72 -3.07 -8.45
CA ILE A 135 -7.74 -3.48 -9.46
C ILE A 135 -7.88 -2.63 -10.73
N PHE A 136 -9.10 -2.46 -11.22
CA PHE A 136 -9.37 -1.60 -12.37
C PHE A 136 -8.84 -0.17 -12.13
N ASP A 137 -9.16 0.42 -10.97
CA ASP A 137 -8.72 1.78 -10.63
C ASP A 137 -7.19 1.88 -10.57
N ARG A 138 -6.50 0.84 -10.08
CA ARG A 138 -5.03 0.82 -10.06
C ARG A 138 -4.46 0.81 -11.47
N TRP A 139 -5.06 0.06 -12.38
CA TRP A 139 -4.63 0.05 -13.77
C TRP A 139 -4.82 1.42 -14.44
N ILE A 140 -5.95 2.09 -14.21
CA ILE A 140 -6.17 3.45 -14.71
C ILE A 140 -5.17 4.44 -14.11
N ARG A 141 -4.87 4.35 -12.80
CA ARG A 141 -3.85 5.19 -12.13
C ARG A 141 -2.42 4.92 -12.61
N LEU A 142 -2.18 3.74 -13.17
CA LEU A 142 -0.94 3.37 -13.87
C LEU A 142 -0.98 3.70 -15.36
N SER A 143 -1.94 4.53 -15.78
CA SER A 143 -2.12 4.99 -17.16
C SER A 143 -2.37 3.86 -18.18
N LYS A 144 -2.91 2.72 -17.73
CA LYS A 144 -3.42 1.69 -18.66
C LYS A 144 -4.78 2.10 -19.20
N SER A 145 -5.09 1.64 -20.40
CA SER A 145 -6.41 1.88 -20.99
C SER A 145 -7.49 1.08 -20.26
N PRO A 146 -8.76 1.55 -20.28
CA PRO A 146 -9.91 0.78 -19.79
C PRO A 146 -9.98 -0.63 -20.39
N LYS A 147 -9.62 -0.78 -21.67
CA LYS A 147 -9.51 -2.07 -22.36
C LYS A 147 -8.48 -2.98 -21.69
N GLN A 148 -7.26 -2.49 -21.46
CA GLN A 148 -6.20 -3.28 -20.81
C GLN A 148 -6.60 -3.70 -19.39
N ALA A 149 -7.16 -2.76 -18.62
CA ALA A 149 -7.65 -3.03 -17.27
C ALA A 149 -8.76 -4.10 -17.28
N ALA A 150 -9.70 -4.02 -18.21
CA ALA A 150 -10.78 -4.99 -18.39
C ALA A 150 -10.27 -6.37 -18.84
N GLN A 151 -9.36 -6.42 -19.81
CA GLN A 151 -8.75 -7.65 -20.30
C GLN A 151 -8.06 -8.42 -19.16
N ASN A 152 -7.29 -7.72 -18.33
CA ASN A 152 -6.62 -8.34 -17.20
C ASN A 152 -7.59 -8.95 -16.18
N LEU A 153 -8.74 -8.31 -15.96
CA LEU A 153 -9.78 -8.85 -15.08
C LEU A 153 -10.45 -10.09 -15.69
N LEU A 154 -10.77 -10.07 -16.98
CA LEU A 154 -11.35 -11.22 -17.69
C LEU A 154 -10.41 -12.41 -17.70
N ASN A 155 -9.12 -12.18 -17.95
CA ASN A 155 -8.10 -13.24 -17.96
C ASN A 155 -7.93 -13.92 -16.60
N HIS A 156 -8.35 -13.27 -15.50
CA HIS A 156 -8.41 -13.84 -14.15
C HIS A 156 -9.82 -14.26 -13.73
N GLY A 157 -10.71 -14.50 -14.68
CA GLY A 157 -12.02 -15.10 -14.42
C GLY A 157 -13.09 -14.14 -13.90
N THR A 158 -12.88 -12.81 -14.00
CA THR A 158 -13.98 -11.86 -13.73
C THR A 158 -15.10 -12.12 -14.73
N THR A 159 -16.32 -12.32 -14.23
CA THR A 159 -17.47 -12.58 -15.11
C THR A 159 -17.82 -11.35 -15.95
N THR A 160 -18.48 -11.54 -17.09
CA THR A 160 -18.98 -10.41 -17.91
C THR A 160 -19.94 -9.53 -17.13
N ASN A 161 -20.75 -10.12 -16.23
CA ASN A 161 -21.68 -9.35 -15.40
C ASN A 161 -20.93 -8.44 -14.43
N ASP A 162 -19.89 -8.95 -13.77
CA ASP A 162 -19.11 -8.17 -12.82
C ASP A 162 -18.20 -7.15 -13.52
N LEU A 163 -17.67 -7.48 -14.70
CA LEU A 163 -16.96 -6.51 -15.52
C LEU A 163 -17.88 -5.33 -15.91
N TYR A 164 -19.12 -5.62 -16.31
CA TYR A 164 -20.09 -4.56 -16.61
C TYR A 164 -20.37 -3.66 -15.40
N LYS A 165 -20.54 -4.25 -14.20
CA LYS A 165 -20.68 -3.49 -12.94
C LYS A 165 -19.48 -2.59 -12.68
N VAL A 166 -18.26 -3.11 -12.86
CA VAL A 166 -17.01 -2.33 -12.72
C VAL A 166 -17.04 -1.13 -13.67
N LEU A 167 -17.31 -1.32 -14.96
CA LEU A 167 -17.34 -0.19 -15.90
C LEU A 167 -18.44 0.82 -15.57
N ARG A 168 -19.65 0.35 -15.19
CA ARG A 168 -20.77 1.23 -14.85
C ARG A 168 -20.55 2.05 -13.59
N LYS A 169 -19.90 1.49 -12.57
CA LYS A 169 -19.54 2.22 -11.33
C LYS A 169 -18.63 3.42 -11.57
N ARG A 170 -17.94 3.46 -12.72
CA ARG A 170 -17.11 4.57 -13.19
C ARG A 170 -17.85 5.52 -14.13
N ASN A 171 -19.19 5.47 -14.11
CA ASN A 171 -20.09 6.28 -14.94
C ASN A 171 -19.86 6.13 -16.45
N MET A 172 -19.25 5.02 -16.90
CA MET A 172 -19.12 4.76 -18.33
C MET A 172 -20.52 4.48 -18.92
N ASN A 173 -20.89 5.25 -19.94
CA ASN A 173 -22.13 5.03 -20.69
C ASN A 173 -21.97 3.86 -21.68
N LEU A 174 -23.07 3.45 -22.33
CA LEU A 174 -23.02 2.34 -23.28
C LEU A 174 -22.17 2.64 -24.51
N GLU A 175 -22.12 3.90 -24.93
CA GLU A 175 -21.26 4.33 -26.04
C GLU A 175 -19.78 4.12 -25.73
N THR A 176 -19.38 4.30 -24.47
CA THR A 176 -18.01 4.05 -24.00
C THR A 176 -17.76 2.55 -23.74
N ILE A 177 -18.75 1.83 -23.23
CA ILE A 177 -18.60 0.40 -22.88
C ILE A 177 -18.56 -0.48 -24.12
N ARG A 178 -19.41 -0.25 -25.12
CA ARG A 178 -19.50 -1.09 -26.34
C ARG A 178 -18.16 -1.28 -27.07
N PRO A 179 -17.36 -0.23 -27.37
CA PRO A 179 -16.09 -0.41 -28.04
C PRO A 179 -15.13 -1.25 -27.19
N ILE A 180 -15.06 -1.01 -25.88
CA ILE A 180 -14.26 -1.85 -24.96
C ILE A 180 -14.73 -3.31 -25.03
N TRP A 181 -16.05 -3.54 -24.98
CA TRP A 181 -16.64 -4.87 -25.03
C TRP A 181 -16.26 -5.65 -26.29
N ARG A 182 -16.43 -5.00 -27.45
CA ARG A 182 -16.10 -5.56 -28.76
C ARG A 182 -14.61 -5.88 -28.88
N ASP A 183 -13.78 -4.97 -28.40
CA ASP A 183 -12.33 -5.08 -28.40
C ASP A 183 -11.79 -6.23 -27.53
N LEU A 184 -12.59 -6.69 -26.57
CA LEU A 184 -12.31 -7.85 -25.72
C LEU A 184 -12.86 -9.16 -26.31
N GLY A 185 -13.44 -9.12 -27.52
CA GLY A 185 -14.08 -10.27 -28.16
C GLY A 185 -15.43 -10.66 -27.55
N LEU A 186 -16.03 -9.79 -26.73
CA LEU A 186 -17.33 -10.03 -26.11
C LEU A 186 -18.47 -9.60 -27.04
N THR A 187 -19.54 -10.39 -27.07
CA THR A 187 -20.69 -10.18 -27.95
C THR A 187 -21.67 -9.13 -27.39
N GLU A 188 -22.45 -8.49 -28.26
CA GLU A 188 -23.54 -7.58 -27.84
C GLU A 188 -24.60 -8.34 -27.03
N ASN A 189 -24.79 -9.64 -27.29
CA ASN A 189 -25.68 -10.47 -26.50
C ASN A 189 -25.21 -10.59 -25.04
N GLN A 190 -23.91 -10.83 -24.81
CA GLN A 190 -23.33 -10.84 -23.47
C GLN A 190 -23.46 -9.47 -22.79
N LEU A 191 -23.28 -8.37 -23.53
CA LEU A 191 -23.50 -7.03 -22.99
C LEU A 191 -24.95 -6.83 -22.56
N ARG A 192 -25.92 -7.24 -23.38
CA ARG A 192 -27.35 -7.17 -23.06
C ARG A 192 -27.69 -7.97 -21.80
N VAL A 193 -27.20 -9.21 -21.69
CA VAL A 193 -27.39 -10.05 -20.49
C VAL A 193 -26.80 -9.39 -19.24
N ALA A 194 -25.57 -8.88 -19.32
CA ALA A 194 -24.92 -8.20 -18.20
C ALA A 194 -25.67 -6.95 -17.74
N ARG A 195 -26.25 -6.18 -18.67
CA ARG A 195 -27.10 -5.02 -18.37
C ARG A 195 -28.36 -5.40 -17.60
N HIS A 196 -29.05 -6.44 -18.04
CA HIS A 196 -30.26 -6.92 -17.36
C HIS A 196 -29.95 -7.46 -15.97
N ALA A 197 -28.85 -8.20 -15.81
CA ALA A 197 -28.42 -8.73 -14.51
C ALA A 197 -28.14 -7.62 -13.47
N VAL A 198 -27.65 -6.46 -13.89
CA VAL A 198 -27.43 -5.31 -13.00
C VAL A 198 -28.70 -4.54 -12.70
N SER A 199 -29.66 -4.50 -13.62
CA SER A 199 -30.92 -3.78 -13.43
C SER A 199 -31.92 -4.52 -12.54
N ALA A 200 -31.64 -5.80 -12.24
CA ALA A 200 -32.47 -6.67 -11.41
C ALA A 200 -32.03 -6.72 -9.92
N LEU A 201 -31.00 -5.94 -9.54
CA LEU A 201 -30.47 -5.79 -8.19
C LEU A 201 -30.84 -4.42 -7.63
#